data_AF-A0A6G6AQX9-F1
#
_entry.id   AF-A0A6G6AQX9-F1
#
_cell.length_a   1.000
_cell.length_b   1.000
_cell.length_c   1.000
_cell.angle_alpha   90.00
_cell.angle_beta   90.00
_cell.angle_gamma   90.00
#
_symmetry.space_group_name_H-M   'P 1'
#
loop_
_entity.id
_entity.type
_entity.pdbx_description
1 polymer ?
#
loop_
_entity_poly.entity_id
_entity_poly.type
_entity_poly.pdbx_seq_one_letter_code
_entity_poly.pdbx_strand_id
1 'polypeptide(L)'
;MSNSNTNSTFSFDAWEKSALSELDTLQNHVSKALMKYQSNTDKTALGESANRYMGELRTAVTRILKATPAIQQKVDGIADMLHLMAHFSGITFDE
;
A
#
# COMPACT_ATOMS: atom_id res chain seq x y z
N MET A 1 -2.76 -22.94 39.50
CA MET A 1 -2.80 -21.66 38.78
C MET A 1 -1.98 -21.83 37.51
N SER A 2 -2.62 -22.07 36.36
CA SER A 2 -1.92 -22.22 35.08
C SER A 2 -2.53 -21.24 34.09
N ASN A 3 -1.97 -20.03 34.07
CA ASN A 3 -2.41 -18.95 33.20
C ASN A 3 -1.71 -19.11 31.84
N SER A 4 -2.22 -20.04 31.02
CA SER A 4 -1.76 -20.22 29.64
C SER A 4 -2.24 -19.07 28.77
N ASN A 5 -1.43 -18.00 28.72
CA ASN A 5 -1.69 -16.81 27.92
C ASN A 5 -1.12 -16.99 26.49
N THR A 6 -1.62 -17.98 25.75
CA THR A 6 -1.20 -18.25 24.35
C THR A 6 -2.05 -17.53 23.29
N ASN A 7 -3.10 -16.80 23.69
CA ASN A 7 -4.02 -16.17 22.75
C ASN A 7 -3.55 -14.84 22.14
N SER A 8 -2.62 -14.12 22.77
CA SER A 8 -2.29 -12.75 22.34
C SER A 8 -1.40 -12.68 21.10
N THR A 9 -0.55 -13.69 20.85
CA THR A 9 0.35 -13.71 19.69
C THR A 9 -0.38 -14.04 18.39
N PHE A 10 -1.41 -14.89 18.46
CA PHE A 10 -2.16 -15.35 17.28
C PHE A 10 -2.95 -14.20 16.63
N SER A 11 -3.52 -13.30 17.44
CA SER A 11 -4.26 -12.14 16.93
C SER A 11 -3.36 -11.12 16.22
N PHE A 12 -2.12 -10.96 16.70
CA PHE A 12 -1.19 -10.00 16.11
C PHE A 12 -0.63 -10.49 14.78
N ASP A 13 -0.18 -11.75 14.71
CA ASP A 13 0.36 -12.35 13.48
C ASP A 13 -0.72 -12.46 12.38
N ALA A 14 -1.96 -12.80 12.75
CA ALA A 14 -3.08 -12.83 11.81
C ALA A 14 -3.44 -11.42 11.30
N TRP A 15 -3.44 -10.42 12.18
CA TRP A 15 -3.65 -9.03 11.79
C TRP A 15 -2.53 -8.53 10.86
N GLU A 16 -1.27 -8.78 11.20
CA GLU A 16 -0.12 -8.36 10.39
C GLU A 16 -0.16 -9.00 9.01
N LYS A 17 -0.49 -10.30 8.90
CA LYS A 17 -0.68 -10.98 7.62
C LYS A 17 -1.83 -10.38 6.81
N SER A 18 -2.94 -10.03 7.45
CA SER A 18 -4.06 -9.36 6.78
C SER A 18 -3.63 -8.00 6.23
N ALA A 19 -2.96 -7.18 7.04
CA ALA A 19 -2.48 -5.86 6.63
C ALA A 19 -1.47 -5.97 5.48
N LEU A 20 -0.53 -6.92 5.55
CA LEU A 20 0.43 -7.18 4.47
C LEU A 20 -0.26 -7.66 3.19
N SER A 21 -1.31 -8.48 3.29
CA SER A 21 -2.08 -8.94 2.13
C SER A 21 -2.88 -7.81 1.47
N GLU A 22 -3.42 -6.88 2.26
CA GLU A 22 -4.09 -5.67 1.72
C GLU A 22 -3.08 -4.78 0.98
N LEU A 23 -1.90 -4.56 1.56
CA LEU A 23 -0.83 -3.80 0.93
C LEU A 23 -0.30 -4.48 -0.34
N ASP A 24 -0.20 -5.81 -0.35
CA ASP A 24 0.20 -6.57 -1.55
C ASP A 24 -0.81 -6.40 -2.70
N THR A 25 -2.10 -6.43 -2.37
CA THR A 25 -3.17 -6.16 -3.34
C THR A 25 -3.05 -4.76 -3.94
N LEU A 26 -2.77 -3.76 -3.09
CA LEU A 26 -2.55 -2.39 -3.54
C LEU A 26 -1.31 -2.28 -4.44
N GLN A 27 -0.19 -2.89 -4.05
CA GLN A 27 1.02 -2.96 -4.87
C GLN A 27 0.75 -3.56 -6.26
N ASN A 28 -0.06 -4.62 -6.33
CA ASN A 28 -0.46 -5.25 -7.59
C ASN A 28 -1.30 -4.30 -8.46
N HIS A 29 -2.20 -3.51 -7.87
CA HIS A 29 -2.98 -2.50 -8.59
C HIS A 29 -2.11 -1.38 -9.16
N VAL A 30 -1.17 -0.88 -8.37
CA VAL A 30 -0.15 0.12 -8.77
C VAL A 30 0.68 -0.42 -9.94
N SER A 31 1.18 -1.65 -9.81
CA SER A 31 1.97 -2.33 -10.84
C SER A 31 1.17 -2.50 -12.15
N LYS A 32 -0.10 -2.90 -12.06
CA LYS A 32 -0.99 -3.01 -13.23
C LYS A 32 -1.23 -1.66 -13.90
N ALA A 33 -1.37 -0.57 -13.14
CA ALA A 33 -1.54 0.77 -13.70
C ALA A 33 -0.27 1.24 -14.42
N LEU A 34 0.91 0.98 -13.85
CA LEU A 34 2.20 1.23 -14.51
C LEU A 34 2.36 0.43 -15.80
N MET A 35 2.00 -0.87 -15.80
CA MET A 35 2.03 -1.69 -17.03
C MET A 35 1.07 -1.18 -18.10
N LYS A 36 -0.15 -0.76 -17.69
CA LYS A 36 -1.11 -0.13 -18.62
C LYS A 36 -0.57 1.18 -19.20
N TYR A 37 0.11 1.98 -18.39
CA TYR A 37 0.77 3.19 -18.87
C TYR A 37 1.91 2.87 -19.82
N GLN A 38 2.72 1.83 -19.60
CA GLN A 38 3.71 1.41 -20.57
C GLN A 38 3.10 0.99 -21.92
N SER A 39 1.88 0.45 -21.91
CA SER A 39 1.17 0.06 -23.14
C SER A 39 0.59 1.26 -23.89
N ASN A 40 -0.11 2.16 -23.19
CA ASN A 40 -0.95 3.18 -23.83
C ASN A 40 -0.45 4.62 -23.61
N THR A 41 0.56 4.82 -22.77
CA THR A 41 1.18 6.10 -22.39
C THR A 41 0.21 7.18 -21.92
N ASP A 42 -0.93 6.76 -21.35
CA ASP A 42 -1.97 7.67 -20.86
C ASP A 42 -1.59 8.26 -19.50
N LYS A 43 -1.02 9.47 -19.53
CA LYS A 43 -0.56 10.20 -18.35
C LYS A 43 -1.71 10.61 -17.43
N THR A 44 -2.87 10.93 -17.99
CA THR A 44 -4.03 11.38 -17.21
C THR A 44 -4.58 10.22 -16.38
N ALA A 45 -4.82 9.07 -17.03
CA ALA A 45 -5.29 7.86 -16.35
C ALA A 45 -4.28 7.37 -15.29
N LEU A 46 -2.98 7.53 -15.56
CA LEU A 46 -1.93 7.20 -14.59
C LEU A 46 -2.00 8.11 -13.35
N GLY A 47 -2.22 9.40 -13.53
CA GLY A 47 -2.33 10.38 -12.44
C GLY A 47 -3.57 10.17 -11.58
N GLU A 48 -4.73 9.94 -12.21
CA GLU A 48 -5.97 9.58 -11.49
C GLU A 48 -5.80 8.29 -10.68
N SER A 49 -5.15 7.28 -11.27
CA SER A 49 -4.83 6.03 -10.59
C SER A 49 -3.90 6.26 -9.41
N ALA A 50 -2.84 7.05 -9.60
CA ALA A 50 -1.87 7.37 -8.55
C ALA A 50 -2.54 8.07 -7.36
N ASN A 51 -3.38 9.09 -7.60
CA ASN A 51 -4.12 9.78 -6.55
C ASN A 51 -5.06 8.85 -5.79
N ARG A 52 -5.81 8.01 -6.53
CA ARG A 52 -6.71 7.03 -5.93
C ARG A 52 -5.95 6.06 -5.03
N TYR A 53 -4.89 5.45 -5.54
CA TYR A 53 -4.11 4.46 -4.80
C TYR A 53 -3.34 5.07 -3.63
N MET A 54 -2.92 6.34 -3.72
CA MET A 54 -2.35 7.08 -2.58
C MET A 54 -3.38 7.27 -1.46
N GLY A 55 -4.63 7.57 -1.82
CA GLY A 55 -5.74 7.60 -0.86
C GLY A 55 -6.01 6.22 -0.22
N GLU A 56 -5.95 5.15 -1.01
CA GLU A 56 -6.08 3.77 -0.51
C GLU A 56 -4.91 3.41 0.42
N LEU A 57 -3.67 3.78 0.08
CA LEU A 57 -2.48 3.59 0.91
C LEU A 57 -2.63 4.32 2.25
N ARG A 58 -3.01 5.60 2.23
CA ARG A 58 -3.22 6.40 3.45
C ARG A 58 -4.32 5.82 4.33
N THR A 59 -5.39 5.31 3.72
CA THR A 59 -6.47 4.62 4.45
C THR A 59 -5.97 3.32 5.09
N ALA A 60 -5.19 2.52 4.37
CA ALA A 60 -4.59 1.29 4.90
C ALA A 60 -3.63 1.60 6.05
N VAL A 61 -2.75 2.60 5.89
CA VAL A 61 -1.82 3.09 6.94
C VAL A 61 -2.57 3.57 8.17
N THR A 62 -3.69 4.28 8.01
CA THR A 62 -4.50 4.74 9.16
C THR A 62 -5.16 3.58 9.91
N ARG A 63 -5.50 2.49 9.22
CA ARG A 63 -6.03 1.26 9.84
C ARG A 63 -4.95 0.41 10.50
N ILE A 64 -3.68 0.65 10.21
CA ILE A 64 -2.58 -0.11 10.77
C ILE A 64 -2.44 0.23 12.26
N LEU A 65 -2.76 -0.73 13.13
CA LEU A 65 -2.68 -0.58 14.58
C LEU A 65 -1.23 -0.45 15.08
N LYS A 66 -0.27 -1.04 14.35
CA LYS A 66 1.15 -1.04 14.71
C LYS A 66 2.03 -1.01 13.47
N ALA A 67 2.86 0.01 13.33
CA ALA A 67 3.87 0.05 12.27
C ALA A 67 4.98 -0.95 12.59
N THR A 68 4.87 -2.17 12.07
CA THR A 68 5.98 -3.13 12.09
C THR A 68 6.92 -2.84 10.93
N PRO A 69 8.21 -3.20 11.04
CA PRO A 69 9.19 -2.92 9.99
C PRO A 69 8.79 -3.52 8.64
N ALA A 70 8.16 -4.71 8.63
CA ALA A 70 7.68 -5.34 7.40
C ALA A 70 6.56 -4.53 6.73
N ILE A 71 5.60 -4.04 7.52
CA ILE A 71 4.52 -3.19 7.03
C ILE A 71 5.07 -1.86 6.52
N GLN A 72 5.98 -1.22 7.26
CA GLN A 72 6.60 0.05 6.83
C GLN A 72 7.35 -0.11 5.51
N GLN A 73 8.20 -1.13 5.38
CA GLN A 73 8.91 -1.41 4.12
C GLN A 73 7.96 -1.60 2.94
N LYS A 74 6.81 -2.26 3.16
CA LYS A 74 5.80 -2.47 2.11
C LYS A 74 5.07 -1.17 1.77
N VAL A 75 4.70 -0.36 2.76
CA VAL A 75 4.09 0.96 2.57
C VAL A 75 5.03 1.89 1.82
N ASP A 76 6.30 1.97 2.24
CA ASP A 76 7.32 2.80 1.60
C ASP A 76 7.55 2.37 0.15
N GLY A 77 7.59 1.06 -0.12
CA GLY A 77 7.71 0.54 -1.49
C GLY A 77 6.51 0.89 -2.37
N ILE A 78 5.28 0.87 -1.84
CA ILE A 78 4.09 1.30 -2.58
C ILE A 78 4.12 2.82 -2.79
N ALA A 79 4.49 3.59 -1.77
CA ALA A 79 4.63 5.04 -1.86
C ALA A 79 5.64 5.45 -2.94
N ASP A 80 6.80 4.79 -3.00
CA ASP A 80 7.80 5.02 -4.05
C ASP A 80 7.23 4.77 -5.45
N MET A 81 6.53 3.64 -5.65
CA MET A 81 5.88 3.35 -6.93
C MET A 81 4.79 4.38 -7.28
N LEU A 82 4.03 4.86 -6.30
CA LEU A 82 3.02 5.90 -6.50
C LEU A 82 3.65 7.25 -6.85
N HIS A 83 4.75 7.61 -6.18
CA HIS A 83 5.52 8.81 -6.53
C HIS A 83 6.10 8.72 -7.94
N LEU A 84 6.53 7.53 -8.36
CA LEU A 84 6.98 7.27 -9.73
C LEU A 84 5.82 7.40 -10.73
N MET A 85 4.62 6.90 -10.41
CA MET A 85 3.41 7.11 -11.23
C MET A 85 3.07 8.60 -11.35
N ALA A 86 3.08 9.33 -10.23
CA ALA A 86 2.81 10.75 -10.19
C ALA A 86 3.83 11.54 -11.04
N HIS A 87 5.12 11.21 -10.90
CA HIS A 87 6.19 11.79 -11.68
C HIS A 87 6.01 11.56 -13.20
N PHE A 88 5.69 10.33 -13.61
CA PHE A 88 5.44 10.03 -15.03
C PHE A 88 4.17 10.68 -15.58
N SER A 89 3.15 10.83 -14.73
CA SER A 89 1.91 11.52 -15.06
C SER A 89 2.08 13.05 -15.11
N GLY A 90 3.06 13.59 -14.38
CA GLY A 90 3.26 15.03 -14.22
C GLY A 90 2.40 15.67 -13.13
N ILE A 91 1.86 14.85 -12.21
CA ILE A 91 1.11 15.32 -11.05
C ILE A 91 1.99 15.30 -9.80
N THR A 92 1.61 16.08 -8.80
CA THR A 92 2.18 16.01 -7.44
C THR A 92 1.08 15.58 -6.48
N PHE A 93 1.43 14.77 -5.48
CA PHE A 93 0.51 14.54 -4.37
C PHE A 93 0.46 15.80 -3.52
N ASP A 94 -0.75 16.22 -3.16
CA ASP A 94 -0.96 17.28 -2.16
C ASP A 94 -0.59 16.69 -0.79
N GLU A 95 0.41 17.29 -0.13
CA GLU A 95 0.98 16.83 1.15
C GLU A 95 0.06 17.14 2.33
#